data_AF-A0AAU5VU71-F1
#
_entry.id   AF-A0AAU5VU71-F1
#
_cell.length_a   1.000
_cell.length_b   1.000
_cell.length_c   1.000
_cell.angle_alpha   90.00
_cell.angle_beta   90.00
_cell.angle_gamma   90.00
#
_symmetry.space_group_name_H-M   'P 1'
#
loop_
_entity.id
_entity.type
_entity.pdbx_description
1 polymer ?
#
loop_
_entity_poly.entity_id
_entity_poly.type
_entity_poly.pdbx_seq_one_letter_code
_entity_poly.pdbx_strand_id
1 'polypeptide(L)'
;MTDAVDQPVRVTGEEAKRIKRDALGIADRKKHHARAPTAMKSRAKQPGTQQRVYRYRFYPNPSQAEQLQKTFGACRWVYNEGLALRVGAWEQHRVSVGFAESCRALTGWRQASETGWLREVSSTVLQQSLRHLDGAFTRFFKQSAKYPQRKRRHRSRDSATYVRTGFRWVEDPELPGTGRLTLAKQSEPLDVRWSRPLPVGGDPVKLSVTRDRAGRYFVSVLVEERIEPLPTVFLPGGREPRAVGIDVGLAALVTLNDGTKVDHPRLLRKYEKELAKVQRGLHRKKKGSANRGKARERIARLYALISDVRRDMLDQLTTRLVRENQVLVVEDLAIMNLLRPAVGRGRRRKAALSRSIMDAAWGELLRQLRYKCGWYGRTLVIVDRFFPSTRRCSDCHTKGSSLDVSVREWTCAECGAVHDRDVNAAQNLRDEGMRLYRLVASALPPGRRPPSVIKASELADVLLAA
;
A
#
# COMPACT_ATOMS: atom_id res chain seq x y z
N MET A 1 -42.19 -7.68 -22.47
CA MET A 1 -41.75 -8.94 -21.85
C MET A 1 -40.23 -8.88 -21.75
N THR A 2 -39.73 -8.49 -20.59
CA THR A 2 -38.29 -8.46 -20.30
C THR A 2 -37.86 -9.88 -19.98
N ASP A 3 -37.12 -10.51 -20.88
CA ASP A 3 -36.50 -11.80 -20.64
C ASP A 3 -35.65 -11.71 -19.37
N ALA A 4 -36.13 -12.37 -18.31
CA ALA A 4 -35.35 -12.63 -17.12
C ALA A 4 -34.20 -13.55 -17.55
N VAL A 5 -33.03 -12.97 -17.80
CA VAL A 5 -31.80 -13.73 -18.01
C VAL A 5 -31.56 -14.52 -16.72
N ASP A 6 -31.89 -15.81 -16.77
CA ASP A 6 -31.75 -16.74 -15.66
C ASP A 6 -30.31 -16.66 -15.13
N GLN A 7 -30.15 -16.20 -13.89
CA GLN A 7 -28.83 -16.07 -13.31
C GLN A 7 -28.29 -17.47 -13.10
N PRO A 8 -27.11 -17.81 -13.66
CA PRO A 8 -26.70 -19.18 -13.67
C PRO A 8 -26.45 -19.70 -12.24
N VAL A 9 -27.19 -20.74 -11.87
CA VAL A 9 -27.16 -21.33 -10.53
C VAL A 9 -25.83 -22.02 -10.26
N ARG A 10 -25.26 -21.78 -9.08
CA ARG A 10 -24.00 -22.39 -8.65
C ARG A 10 -24.17 -23.88 -8.40
N VAL A 11 -23.31 -24.69 -9.00
CA VAL A 11 -23.25 -26.13 -8.74
C VAL A 11 -22.52 -26.41 -7.43
N THR A 12 -23.10 -27.26 -6.58
CA THR A 12 -22.57 -27.60 -5.24
C THR A 12 -22.61 -29.11 -4.98
N GLY A 13 -22.19 -29.56 -3.79
CA GLY A 13 -22.29 -30.96 -3.39
C GLY A 13 -21.37 -31.92 -4.17
N GLU A 14 -21.84 -33.15 -4.36
CA GLU A 14 -21.11 -34.22 -5.08
C GLU A 14 -20.90 -33.89 -6.56
N GLU A 15 -21.88 -33.24 -7.19
CA GLU A 15 -21.77 -32.78 -8.58
C GLU A 15 -20.55 -31.85 -8.76
N ALA A 16 -20.41 -30.87 -7.87
CA ALA A 16 -19.27 -29.96 -7.90
C ALA A 16 -17.94 -30.68 -7.63
N LYS A 17 -17.93 -31.75 -6.83
CA LYS A 17 -16.72 -32.57 -6.60
C LYS A 17 -16.36 -33.37 -7.85
N ARG A 18 -17.35 -34.00 -8.49
CA ARG A 18 -17.16 -34.76 -9.73
C ARG A 18 -16.60 -33.88 -10.84
N ILE A 19 -17.20 -32.71 -11.08
CA ILE A 19 -16.70 -31.73 -12.04
C ILE A 19 -15.26 -31.31 -11.73
N LYS A 20 -14.95 -31.03 -10.46
CA LYS A 20 -13.58 -30.66 -10.05
C LYS A 20 -12.56 -31.75 -10.39
N ARG A 21 -12.90 -33.01 -10.14
CA ARG A 21 -12.01 -34.13 -10.39
C ARG A 21 -11.88 -34.42 -11.88
N ASP A 22 -13.01 -34.59 -12.56
CA ASP A 22 -13.08 -35.19 -13.89
C ASP A 22 -12.89 -34.15 -15.00
N ALA A 23 -13.53 -32.99 -14.88
CA ALA A 23 -13.44 -31.93 -15.89
C ALA A 23 -12.28 -30.96 -15.65
N LEU A 24 -11.95 -30.67 -14.38
CA LEU A 24 -10.93 -29.67 -14.03
C LEU A 24 -9.58 -30.27 -13.62
N GLY A 25 -9.45 -31.60 -13.57
CA GLY A 25 -8.22 -32.30 -13.19
C GLY A 25 -7.75 -31.99 -11.75
N ILE A 26 -8.65 -31.51 -10.88
CA ILE A 26 -8.35 -31.19 -9.49
C ILE A 26 -8.52 -32.46 -8.67
N ALA A 27 -7.40 -33.10 -8.36
CA ALA A 27 -7.38 -34.33 -7.57
C ALA A 27 -8.16 -34.21 -6.25
N ASP A 28 -8.74 -35.33 -5.83
CA ASP A 28 -9.43 -35.43 -4.55
C ASP A 28 -8.50 -35.18 -3.36
N ARG A 29 -9.12 -34.82 -2.23
CA ARG A 29 -8.37 -34.60 -1.01
C ARG A 29 -7.90 -35.97 -0.51
N LYS A 30 -6.61 -36.28 -0.69
CA LYS A 30 -6.00 -37.42 0.00
C LYS A 30 -6.11 -37.19 1.51
N LYS A 31 -6.94 -37.98 2.19
CA LYS A 31 -6.95 -38.05 3.66
C LYS A 31 -5.72 -38.85 4.07
N HIS A 32 -4.81 -38.25 4.83
CA HIS A 32 -3.74 -39.01 5.47
C HIS A 32 -4.38 -39.79 6.63
N HIS A 33 -4.65 -41.08 6.44
CA HIS A 33 -5.32 -41.93 7.42
C HIS A 33 -4.52 -42.12 8.74
N ALA A 34 -3.24 -41.76 8.76
CA ALA A 34 -2.34 -41.96 9.90
C ALA A 34 -2.11 -40.72 10.79
N ARG A 35 -2.72 -39.56 10.51
CA ARG A 35 -2.59 -38.37 11.37
C ARG A 35 -3.97 -37.83 11.70
N ALA A 36 -4.35 -37.96 12.98
CA ALA A 36 -5.44 -37.16 13.53
C ALA A 36 -5.21 -35.69 13.12
N PRO A 37 -6.21 -34.99 12.57
CA PRO A 37 -6.04 -33.61 12.15
C PRO A 37 -5.80 -32.75 13.40
N THR A 38 -4.53 -32.52 13.74
CA THR A 38 -4.17 -31.47 14.67
C THR A 38 -4.60 -30.17 13.99
N ALA A 39 -5.55 -29.45 14.58
CA ALA A 39 -5.92 -28.14 14.09
C ALA A 39 -4.63 -27.33 13.95
N MET A 40 -4.32 -26.86 12.74
CA MET A 40 -3.22 -25.93 12.55
C MET A 40 -3.54 -24.73 13.43
N LYS A 41 -2.85 -24.60 14.57
CA LYS A 41 -2.85 -23.35 15.33
C LYS A 41 -2.27 -22.32 14.37
N SER A 42 -3.12 -21.53 13.73
CA SER A 42 -2.66 -20.32 13.07
C SER A 42 -1.88 -19.57 14.13
N ARG A 43 -0.65 -19.12 13.84
CA ARG A 43 0.07 -18.25 14.76
C ARG A 43 -0.85 -17.08 15.09
N ALA A 44 -1.42 -17.09 16.28
CA ALA A 44 -2.23 -15.99 16.75
C ALA A 44 -1.30 -14.80 16.84
N LYS A 45 -1.72 -13.67 16.28
CA LYS A 45 -1.01 -12.41 16.46
C LYS A 45 -0.88 -12.19 17.96
N GLN A 46 0.34 -12.02 18.47
CA GLN A 46 0.53 -11.79 19.90
C GLN A 46 -0.24 -10.51 20.29
N PRO A 47 -0.96 -10.50 21.42
CA PRO A 47 -1.65 -9.30 21.88
C PRO A 47 -0.68 -8.12 22.00
N GLY A 48 -1.08 -6.94 21.49
CA GLY A 48 -0.24 -5.73 21.54
C GLY A 48 0.88 -5.65 20.50
N THR A 49 1.08 -6.67 19.65
CA THR A 49 2.05 -6.58 18.55
C THR A 49 1.44 -5.93 17.31
N GLN A 50 2.30 -5.43 16.42
CA GLN A 50 1.96 -4.93 15.10
C GLN A 50 2.87 -5.58 14.06
N GLN A 51 2.33 -5.77 12.86
CA GLN A 51 3.12 -6.24 11.73
C GLN A 51 3.71 -5.05 10.99
N ARG A 52 5.04 -4.97 10.94
CA ARG A 52 5.77 -3.93 10.21
C ARG A 52 6.65 -4.54 9.15
N VAL A 53 6.76 -3.83 8.03
CA VAL A 53 7.60 -4.24 6.90
C VAL A 53 8.86 -3.39 6.87
N TYR A 54 10.00 -4.07 6.96
CA TYR A 54 11.33 -3.49 6.79
C TYR A 54 11.84 -3.84 5.40
N ARG A 55 12.16 -2.84 4.59
CA ARG A 55 12.58 -3.03 3.21
C ARG A 55 14.04 -2.67 3.04
N TYR A 56 14.83 -3.63 2.54
CA TYR A 56 16.26 -3.50 2.32
C TYR A 56 16.63 -3.73 0.86
N ARG A 57 17.73 -3.10 0.46
CA ARG A 57 18.43 -3.39 -0.79
C ARG A 57 19.23 -4.68 -0.58
N PHE A 58 19.31 -5.53 -1.60
CA PHE A 58 20.27 -6.63 -1.60
C PHE A 58 20.81 -6.85 -3.02
N TYR A 59 21.95 -7.52 -3.11
CA TYR A 59 22.70 -7.72 -4.36
C TYR A 59 22.88 -9.22 -4.60
N PRO A 60 21.95 -9.87 -5.34
CA PRO A 60 22.11 -11.29 -5.60
C PRO A 60 23.35 -11.56 -6.45
N ASN A 61 24.08 -12.62 -6.13
CA ASN A 61 25.09 -13.17 -7.02
C ASN A 61 24.43 -13.71 -8.33
N PRO A 62 25.19 -14.02 -9.39
CA PRO A 62 24.62 -14.47 -10.66
C PRO A 62 23.66 -15.68 -10.54
N SER A 63 24.03 -16.69 -9.75
CA SER A 63 23.21 -17.89 -9.51
C SER A 63 21.90 -17.56 -8.78
N GLN A 64 21.98 -16.75 -7.72
CA GLN A 64 20.81 -16.26 -7.00
C GLN A 64 19.89 -15.44 -7.93
N ALA A 65 20.45 -14.59 -8.78
CA ALA A 65 19.70 -13.76 -9.72
C ALA A 65 18.97 -14.61 -10.77
N GLU A 66 19.59 -15.67 -11.29
CA GLU A 66 18.95 -16.63 -12.19
C GLU A 66 17.80 -17.35 -11.48
N GLN A 67 18.05 -17.89 -10.28
CA GLN A 67 17.04 -18.61 -9.52
C GLN A 67 15.84 -17.73 -9.13
N LEU A 68 16.07 -16.45 -8.84
CA LEU A 68 15.01 -15.47 -8.61
C LEU A 68 14.19 -15.22 -9.89
N GLN A 69 14.83 -15.15 -11.07
CA GLN A 69 14.10 -14.99 -12.33
C GLN A 69 13.19 -16.19 -12.63
N LYS A 70 13.68 -17.41 -12.41
CA LYS A 70 12.87 -18.64 -12.50
C LYS A 70 11.70 -18.59 -11.51
N THR A 71 11.97 -18.21 -10.27
CA THR A 71 10.95 -18.05 -9.22
C THR A 71 9.87 -17.04 -9.60
N PHE A 72 10.23 -15.84 -10.07
CA PHE A 72 9.27 -14.83 -10.49
C PHE A 72 8.43 -15.28 -11.69
N GLY A 73 9.06 -16.00 -12.63
CA GLY A 73 8.39 -16.64 -13.76
C GLY A 73 7.33 -17.64 -13.31
N ALA A 74 7.72 -18.57 -12.44
CA ALA A 74 6.86 -19.60 -11.88
C ALA A 74 5.69 -19.01 -11.09
N CYS A 75 5.94 -18.01 -10.22
CA CYS A 75 4.91 -17.33 -9.45
C CYS A 75 3.88 -16.63 -10.35
N ARG A 76 4.34 -16.00 -11.43
CA ARG A 76 3.46 -15.35 -12.41
C ARG A 76 2.62 -16.37 -13.16
N TRP A 77 3.23 -17.47 -13.60
CA TRP A 77 2.54 -18.54 -14.31
C TRP A 77 1.46 -19.17 -13.42
N VAL A 78 1.83 -19.61 -12.21
CA VAL A 78 0.90 -20.23 -11.24
C VAL A 78 -0.26 -19.30 -10.88
N TYR A 79 -0.01 -18.00 -10.73
CA TYR A 79 -1.10 -17.03 -10.51
C TYR A 79 -2.07 -16.99 -11.70
N ASN A 80 -1.54 -16.99 -12.93
CA ASN A 80 -2.35 -16.91 -14.14
C ASN A 80 -3.14 -18.19 -14.40
N GLU A 81 -2.53 -19.35 -14.17
CA GLU A 81 -3.21 -20.64 -14.31
C GLU A 81 -4.25 -20.84 -13.21
N GLY A 82 -3.97 -20.41 -11.98
CA GLY A 82 -4.99 -20.37 -10.93
C GLY A 82 -6.16 -19.46 -11.28
N LEU A 83 -5.91 -18.31 -11.93
CA LEU A 83 -6.97 -17.43 -12.41
C LEU A 83 -7.77 -18.07 -13.54
N ALA A 84 -7.09 -18.64 -14.54
CA ALA A 84 -7.73 -19.32 -15.67
C ALA A 84 -8.59 -20.50 -15.21
N LEU A 85 -8.08 -21.33 -14.29
CA LEU A 85 -8.81 -22.45 -13.69
C LEU A 85 -10.09 -21.98 -13.00
N ARG A 86 -10.02 -20.91 -12.18
CA ARG A 86 -11.20 -20.38 -11.46
C ARG A 86 -12.22 -19.77 -12.42
N VAL A 87 -11.75 -19.05 -13.43
CA VAL A 87 -12.60 -18.44 -14.46
C VAL A 87 -13.30 -19.54 -15.28
N GLY A 88 -12.55 -20.49 -15.82
CA GLY A 88 -13.11 -21.60 -16.62
C GLY A 88 -14.07 -22.49 -15.82
N ALA A 89 -13.73 -22.83 -14.57
CA ALA A 89 -14.62 -23.58 -13.70
C ALA A 89 -15.98 -22.89 -13.47
N TRP A 90 -15.97 -21.56 -13.34
CA TRP A 90 -17.19 -20.79 -13.21
C TRP A 90 -17.91 -20.63 -14.54
N GLU A 91 -17.22 -20.30 -15.63
CA GLU A 91 -17.81 -20.05 -16.95
C GLU A 91 -18.46 -21.29 -17.55
N GLN A 92 -17.80 -22.44 -17.45
CA GLN A 92 -18.22 -23.69 -18.11
C GLN A 92 -19.11 -24.55 -17.22
N HIS A 93 -18.87 -24.55 -15.90
CA HIS A 93 -19.51 -25.50 -15.00
C HIS A 93 -20.21 -24.87 -13.79
N ARG A 94 -20.14 -23.54 -13.62
CA ARG A 94 -20.69 -22.82 -12.46
C ARG A 94 -20.19 -23.37 -11.11
N VAL A 95 -18.98 -23.92 -11.11
CA VAL A 95 -18.34 -24.46 -9.92
C VAL A 95 -17.33 -23.47 -9.36
N SER A 96 -17.40 -23.23 -8.05
CA SER A 96 -16.42 -22.40 -7.36
C SER A 96 -15.13 -23.16 -7.06
N VAL A 97 -13.98 -22.55 -7.37
CA VAL A 97 -12.65 -23.05 -7.01
C VAL A 97 -11.98 -22.05 -6.07
N GLY A 98 -11.65 -22.51 -4.86
CA GLY A 98 -11.00 -21.73 -3.81
C GLY A 98 -9.51 -22.00 -3.70
N PHE A 99 -8.88 -21.46 -2.66
CA PHE A 99 -7.44 -21.59 -2.42
C PHE A 99 -6.98 -23.04 -2.28
N ALA A 100 -7.74 -23.84 -1.52
CA ALA A 100 -7.41 -25.24 -1.28
C ALA A 100 -7.42 -26.06 -2.59
N GLU A 101 -8.44 -25.87 -3.43
CA GLU A 101 -8.52 -26.56 -4.72
C GLU A 101 -7.43 -26.10 -5.69
N SER A 102 -7.14 -24.80 -5.76
CA SER A 102 -6.01 -24.32 -6.57
C SER A 102 -4.66 -24.90 -6.11
N CYS A 103 -4.47 -25.12 -4.81
CA CYS A 103 -3.27 -25.78 -4.30
C CYS A 103 -3.18 -27.26 -4.69
N ARG A 104 -4.33 -27.97 -4.79
CA ARG A 104 -4.34 -29.35 -5.28
C ARG A 104 -4.01 -29.41 -6.77
N ALA A 105 -4.58 -28.51 -7.57
CA ALA A 105 -4.24 -28.39 -9.00
C ALA A 105 -2.73 -28.11 -9.21
N LEU A 106 -2.13 -27.27 -8.36
CA LEU A 106 -0.68 -27.00 -8.39
C LEU A 106 0.17 -28.27 -8.22
N THR A 107 -0.29 -29.26 -7.47
CA THR A 107 0.42 -30.55 -7.35
C THR A 107 0.49 -31.24 -8.71
N GLY A 108 -0.63 -31.30 -9.44
CA GLY A 108 -0.68 -31.84 -10.80
C GLY A 108 0.19 -31.04 -11.77
N TRP A 109 0.11 -29.71 -11.74
CA TRP A 109 0.98 -28.85 -12.57
C TRP A 109 2.47 -29.08 -12.31
N ARG A 110 2.88 -29.40 -11.09
CA ARG A 110 4.30 -29.71 -10.81
C ARG A 110 4.74 -31.09 -11.29
N GLN A 111 3.80 -32.00 -11.55
CA GLN A 111 4.06 -33.37 -11.98
C GLN A 111 3.96 -33.55 -13.50
N ALA A 112 3.18 -32.71 -14.18
CA ALA A 112 3.09 -32.72 -15.64
C ALA A 112 4.45 -32.44 -16.30
N SER A 113 4.73 -33.15 -17.40
CA SER A 113 6.00 -33.09 -18.14
C SER A 113 6.31 -31.68 -18.64
N GLU A 114 5.33 -31.00 -19.24
CA GLU A 114 5.45 -29.65 -19.81
C GLU A 114 5.75 -28.56 -18.76
N THR A 115 5.33 -28.79 -17.51
CA THR A 115 5.46 -27.83 -16.41
C THR A 115 6.35 -28.33 -15.28
N GLY A 116 7.18 -29.35 -15.57
CA GLY A 116 8.11 -29.95 -14.62
C GLY A 116 9.13 -28.97 -14.03
N TRP A 117 9.44 -27.88 -14.75
CA TRP A 117 10.30 -26.78 -14.31
C TRP A 117 9.77 -26.05 -13.06
N LEU A 118 8.47 -26.18 -12.72
CA LEU A 118 7.92 -25.67 -11.45
C LEU A 118 8.52 -26.37 -10.22
N ARG A 119 9.19 -27.53 -10.39
CA ARG A 119 9.87 -28.24 -9.29
C ARG A 119 11.21 -27.60 -8.90
N GLU A 120 11.79 -26.77 -9.78
CA GLU A 120 12.99 -25.98 -9.49
C GLU A 120 12.72 -24.88 -8.44
N VAL A 121 11.45 -24.54 -8.24
CA VAL A 121 11.00 -23.50 -7.30
C VAL A 121 10.33 -24.15 -6.07
N SER A 122 10.49 -23.52 -4.91
CA SER A 122 9.83 -23.97 -3.69
C SER A 122 8.30 -23.95 -3.83
N SER A 123 7.65 -25.06 -3.49
CA SER A 123 6.19 -25.20 -3.55
C SER A 123 5.47 -24.20 -2.65
N THR A 124 6.06 -23.84 -1.50
CA THR A 124 5.48 -22.87 -0.56
C THR A 124 5.37 -21.48 -1.18
N VAL A 125 6.34 -21.10 -2.02
CA VAL A 125 6.36 -19.82 -2.74
C VAL A 125 5.30 -19.79 -3.85
N LEU A 126 5.13 -20.92 -4.56
CA LEU A 126 4.07 -21.08 -5.57
C LEU A 126 2.68 -21.01 -4.94
N GLN A 127 2.48 -21.67 -3.79
CA GLN A 127 1.23 -21.57 -3.02
C GLN A 127 0.95 -20.14 -2.54
N GLN A 128 1.97 -19.36 -2.15
CA GLN A 128 1.76 -17.94 -1.84
C GLN A 128 1.26 -17.13 -3.04
N SER A 129 1.65 -17.50 -4.27
CA SER A 129 1.11 -16.87 -5.47
C SER A 129 -0.39 -17.11 -5.64
N LEU A 130 -0.88 -18.32 -5.32
CA LEU A 130 -2.31 -18.62 -5.27
C LEU A 130 -3.02 -17.91 -4.11
N ARG A 131 -2.36 -17.75 -2.97
CA ARG A 131 -2.90 -16.96 -1.85
C ARG A 131 -3.06 -15.48 -2.20
N HIS A 132 -2.16 -14.92 -3.00
CA HIS A 132 -2.32 -13.57 -3.55
C HIS A 132 -3.50 -13.45 -4.52
N LEU A 133 -3.78 -14.50 -5.30
CA LEU A 133 -4.97 -14.56 -6.15
C LEU A 133 -6.23 -14.60 -5.30
N ASP A 134 -6.24 -15.42 -4.26
CA ASP A 134 -7.36 -15.54 -3.33
C ASP A 134 -7.69 -14.20 -2.67
N GLY A 135 -6.69 -13.50 -2.14
CA GLY A 135 -6.87 -12.15 -1.59
C GLY A 135 -7.27 -11.10 -2.64
N ALA A 136 -6.99 -11.31 -3.93
CA ALA A 136 -7.51 -10.46 -4.99
C ALA A 136 -9.02 -10.68 -5.20
N PHE A 137 -9.47 -11.94 -5.21
CA PHE A 137 -10.89 -12.28 -5.25
C PHE A 137 -11.64 -11.79 -4.01
N THR A 138 -11.11 -11.98 -2.80
CA THR A 138 -11.73 -11.46 -1.57
C THR A 138 -11.99 -9.95 -1.67
N ARG A 139 -11.01 -9.18 -2.17
CA ARG A 139 -11.18 -7.74 -2.35
C ARG A 139 -12.19 -7.38 -3.43
N PHE A 140 -12.23 -8.14 -4.52
CA PHE A 140 -13.22 -8.00 -5.58
C PHE A 140 -14.64 -8.24 -5.06
N PHE A 141 -14.88 -9.33 -4.34
CA PHE A 141 -16.19 -9.63 -3.76
C PHE A 141 -16.62 -8.62 -2.69
N LYS A 142 -15.66 -8.03 -1.95
CA LYS A 142 -15.89 -6.89 -1.05
C LYS A 142 -16.06 -5.55 -1.77
N GLN A 143 -16.10 -5.53 -3.11
CA GLN A 143 -16.19 -4.33 -3.95
C GLN A 143 -15.08 -3.27 -3.71
N SER A 144 -14.00 -3.68 -3.04
CA SER A 144 -12.86 -2.83 -2.70
C SER A 144 -11.77 -2.81 -3.78
N ALA A 145 -11.87 -3.71 -4.77
CA ALA A 145 -10.97 -3.79 -5.91
C ALA A 145 -11.72 -4.28 -7.15
N LYS A 146 -11.15 -4.01 -8.33
CA LYS A 146 -11.63 -4.58 -9.60
C LYS A 146 -11.32 -6.08 -9.68
N TYR A 147 -11.96 -6.75 -10.63
CA TYR A 147 -11.75 -8.16 -10.92
C TYR A 147 -10.25 -8.49 -11.12
N PRO A 148 -9.74 -9.63 -10.61
CA PRO A 148 -8.34 -10.02 -10.77
C PRO A 148 -7.92 -10.13 -12.23
N GLN A 149 -6.75 -9.58 -12.58
CA GLN A 149 -6.24 -9.59 -13.96
C GLN A 149 -5.00 -10.48 -14.10
N ARG A 150 -4.84 -11.08 -15.29
CA ARG A 150 -3.64 -11.85 -15.63
C ARG A 150 -2.37 -10.99 -15.49
N LYS A 151 -1.35 -11.56 -14.85
CA LYS A 151 -0.02 -10.98 -14.71
C LYS A 151 0.78 -11.15 -16.00
N ARG A 152 1.43 -10.08 -16.46
CA ARG A 152 2.18 -10.04 -17.72
C ARG A 152 3.67 -9.84 -17.48
N ARG A 153 4.50 -10.58 -18.23
CA ARG A 153 5.96 -10.39 -18.21
C ARG A 153 6.30 -8.95 -18.61
N HIS A 154 7.26 -8.35 -17.93
CA HIS A 154 7.69 -6.95 -18.13
C HIS A 154 6.63 -5.86 -17.90
N ARG A 155 5.39 -6.19 -17.46
CA ARG A 155 4.39 -5.20 -17.00
C ARG A 155 4.03 -5.36 -15.53
N SER A 156 3.81 -6.60 -15.08
CA SER A 156 3.65 -6.90 -13.65
C SER A 156 4.99 -6.79 -12.92
N ARG A 157 4.94 -6.44 -11.63
CA ARG A 157 6.12 -6.42 -10.74
C ARG A 157 6.64 -7.85 -10.58
N ASP A 158 7.94 -8.02 -10.73
CA ASP A 158 8.60 -9.29 -10.42
C ASP A 158 8.69 -9.39 -8.89
N SER A 159 7.98 -10.37 -8.33
CA SER A 159 7.84 -10.53 -6.89
C SER A 159 7.56 -11.98 -6.50
N ALA A 160 8.13 -12.39 -5.37
CA ALA A 160 7.95 -13.69 -4.75
C ALA A 160 7.85 -13.52 -3.24
N THR A 161 7.00 -14.32 -2.60
CA THR A 161 6.77 -14.26 -1.16
C THR A 161 7.13 -15.59 -0.52
N TYR A 162 8.01 -15.53 0.45
CA TYR A 162 8.53 -16.66 1.21
C TYR A 162 7.94 -16.58 2.63
N VAL A 163 7.22 -17.61 3.04
CA VAL A 163 6.81 -17.79 4.44
C VAL A 163 7.95 -18.46 5.22
N ARG A 164 7.82 -18.62 6.54
CA ARG A 164 8.88 -19.14 7.42
C ARG A 164 9.58 -20.41 6.94
N THR A 165 8.85 -21.35 6.33
CA THR A 165 9.44 -22.58 5.77
C THR A 165 10.19 -22.38 4.45
N GLY A 166 10.10 -21.20 3.86
CA GLY A 166 10.72 -20.82 2.60
C GLY A 166 11.98 -19.99 2.74
N PHE A 167 12.46 -19.71 3.96
CA PHE A 167 13.72 -19.01 4.18
C PHE A 167 14.33 -19.41 5.53
N ARG A 168 15.62 -19.13 5.69
CA ARG A 168 16.36 -19.24 6.94
C ARG A 168 16.80 -17.85 7.37
N TRP A 169 16.63 -17.55 8.65
CA TRP A 169 17.14 -16.35 9.30
C TRP A 169 18.14 -16.81 10.37
N VAL A 170 19.34 -16.24 10.33
CA VAL A 170 20.35 -16.39 11.38
C VAL A 170 20.78 -15.00 11.76
N GLU A 171 20.45 -14.59 12.99
CA GLU A 171 20.84 -13.29 13.53
C GLU A 171 22.36 -13.21 13.72
N ASP A 172 22.92 -12.03 13.50
CA ASP A 172 24.32 -11.74 13.75
C ASP A 172 24.54 -11.55 15.26
N PRO A 173 25.40 -12.36 15.92
CA PRO A 173 25.66 -12.21 17.35
C PRO A 173 26.30 -10.87 17.73
N GLU A 174 27.07 -10.26 16.83
CA GLU A 174 27.79 -9.00 17.09
C GLU A 174 26.91 -7.78 16.76
N LEU A 175 25.90 -7.97 15.89
CA LEU A 175 25.02 -6.91 15.41
C LEU A 175 23.53 -7.32 15.51
N PRO A 176 22.93 -7.26 16.72
CA PRO A 176 21.52 -7.61 16.93
C PRO A 176 20.56 -6.89 15.97
N GLY A 177 19.54 -7.62 15.50
CA GLY A 177 18.59 -7.18 14.49
C GLY A 177 19.13 -7.22 13.05
N THR A 178 20.39 -7.59 12.84
CA THR A 178 20.96 -7.88 11.51
C THR A 178 21.31 -9.36 11.39
N GLY A 179 21.65 -9.83 10.19
CA GLY A 179 21.96 -11.24 10.02
C GLY A 179 21.92 -11.75 8.58
N ARG A 180 21.98 -13.08 8.47
CA ARG A 180 22.00 -13.81 7.21
C ARG A 180 20.60 -14.30 6.87
N LEU A 181 20.09 -13.85 5.73
CA LEU A 181 18.81 -14.30 5.15
C LEU A 181 19.09 -15.22 3.96
N THR A 182 18.75 -16.50 4.07
CA THR A 182 18.90 -17.47 2.96
C THR A 182 17.52 -17.90 2.46
N LEU A 183 17.26 -17.78 1.16
CA LEU A 183 15.98 -18.21 0.58
C LEU A 183 15.99 -19.71 0.25
N ALA A 184 14.83 -20.35 0.27
CA ALA A 184 14.70 -21.72 -0.20
C ALA A 184 15.17 -21.86 -1.66
N LYS A 185 15.82 -22.98 -1.96
CA LYS A 185 16.47 -23.27 -3.26
C LYS A 185 17.64 -22.32 -3.60
N GLN A 186 18.25 -21.70 -2.59
CA GLN A 186 19.52 -20.99 -2.71
C GLN A 186 20.50 -21.57 -1.69
N SER A 187 21.77 -21.72 -2.08
CA SER A 187 22.85 -22.25 -1.23
C SER A 187 23.39 -21.18 -0.29
N GLU A 188 23.50 -19.94 -0.77
CA GLU A 188 24.13 -18.84 -0.07
C GLU A 188 23.12 -17.82 0.47
N PRO A 189 23.43 -17.14 1.59
CA PRO A 189 22.64 -16.02 2.07
C PRO A 189 22.63 -14.87 1.07
N LEU A 190 21.57 -14.05 1.13
CA LEU A 190 21.49 -12.82 0.37
C LEU A 190 22.50 -11.80 0.90
N ASP A 191 23.21 -11.13 0.01
CA ASP A 191 24.00 -9.94 0.35
C ASP A 191 23.08 -8.73 0.57
N VAL A 192 22.55 -8.64 1.80
CA VAL A 192 21.61 -7.59 2.22
C VAL A 192 22.38 -6.38 2.73
N ARG A 193 22.08 -5.21 2.15
CA ARG A 193 22.53 -3.93 2.69
C ARG A 193 21.60 -3.48 3.81
N TRP A 194 21.97 -3.82 5.03
CA TRP A 194 21.30 -3.39 6.25
C TRP A 194 21.43 -1.87 6.42
N SER A 195 20.32 -1.15 6.28
CA SER A 195 20.26 0.31 6.51
C SER A 195 19.81 0.67 7.93
N ARG A 196 19.31 -0.33 8.66
CA ARG A 196 18.79 -0.27 10.03
C ARG A 196 18.57 -1.71 10.52
N PRO A 197 18.79 -1.99 11.81
CA PRO A 197 18.47 -3.29 12.37
C PRO A 197 16.96 -3.54 12.35
N LEU A 198 16.58 -4.81 12.32
CA LEU A 198 15.25 -5.27 12.74
C LEU A 198 15.10 -5.03 14.26
N PRO A 199 13.87 -4.93 14.78
CA PRO A 199 13.68 -4.79 16.22
C PRO A 199 14.24 -6.04 16.94
N VAL A 200 14.91 -5.81 18.07
CA VAL A 200 15.51 -6.89 18.88
C VAL A 200 14.42 -7.87 19.31
N GLY A 201 14.67 -9.17 19.13
CA GLY A 201 13.68 -10.23 19.37
C GLY A 201 12.56 -10.31 18.32
N GLY A 202 12.63 -9.50 17.25
CA GLY A 202 11.65 -9.47 16.17
C GLY A 202 11.91 -10.53 15.11
N ASP A 203 11.30 -11.70 15.25
CA ASP A 203 11.42 -12.77 14.26
C ASP A 203 10.78 -12.42 12.91
N PRO A 204 11.50 -12.59 11.79
CA PRO A 204 10.92 -12.52 10.46
C PRO A 204 9.77 -13.53 10.28
N VAL A 205 8.59 -13.02 9.94
CA VAL A 205 7.38 -13.81 9.69
C VAL A 205 7.29 -14.25 8.24
N LYS A 206 7.67 -13.33 7.34
CA LYS A 206 7.50 -13.48 5.89
C LYS A 206 8.48 -12.56 5.18
N LEU A 207 9.10 -13.05 4.11
CA LEU A 207 9.91 -12.26 3.20
C LEU A 207 9.16 -12.03 1.90
N SER A 208 9.21 -10.82 1.36
CA SER A 208 8.81 -10.54 -0.01
C SER A 208 10.00 -10.01 -0.79
N VAL A 209 10.44 -10.79 -1.76
CA VAL A 209 11.55 -10.45 -2.65
C VAL A 209 10.98 -9.84 -3.91
N THR A 210 11.50 -8.68 -4.31
CA THR A 210 11.02 -7.96 -5.49
C THR A 210 12.17 -7.46 -6.33
N ARG A 211 11.96 -7.40 -7.65
CA ARG A 211 12.85 -6.70 -8.58
C ARG A 211 12.06 -5.57 -9.24
N ASP A 212 12.55 -4.34 -9.11
CA ASP A 212 11.93 -3.20 -9.77
C ASP A 212 12.36 -3.07 -11.25
N ARG A 213 11.81 -2.08 -11.95
CA ARG A 213 12.09 -1.85 -13.37
C ARG A 213 13.51 -1.34 -13.65
N ALA A 214 14.16 -0.77 -12.64
CA ALA A 214 15.56 -0.32 -12.71
C ALA A 214 16.54 -1.49 -12.48
N GLY A 215 16.05 -2.73 -12.40
CA GLY A 215 16.86 -3.93 -12.19
C GLY A 215 17.21 -4.18 -10.73
N ARG A 216 16.63 -3.40 -9.81
CA ARG A 216 17.02 -3.34 -8.42
C ARG A 216 16.26 -4.37 -7.56
N TYR A 217 16.98 -5.23 -6.84
CA TYR A 217 16.43 -6.22 -5.91
C TYR A 217 16.19 -5.70 -4.49
N PHE A 218 15.03 -6.01 -3.92
CA PHE A 218 14.68 -5.65 -2.55
C PHE A 218 14.09 -6.82 -1.80
N VAL A 219 14.48 -6.98 -0.54
CA VAL A 219 13.86 -7.90 0.41
C VAL A 219 13.03 -7.07 1.39
N SER A 220 11.75 -7.40 1.49
CA SER A 220 10.83 -6.81 2.45
C SER A 220 10.55 -7.84 3.53
N VAL A 221 11.09 -7.61 4.72
CA VAL A 221 10.98 -8.46 5.90
C VAL A 221 9.75 -8.01 6.69
N LEU A 222 8.73 -8.86 6.77
CA LEU A 222 7.60 -8.66 7.67
C LEU A 222 8.00 -9.17 9.05
N VAL A 223 8.07 -8.27 10.01
CA VAL A 223 8.33 -8.59 11.42
C VAL A 223 7.08 -8.31 12.23
N GLU A 224 6.87 -9.13 13.25
CA GLU A 224 5.86 -8.88 14.28
C GLU A 224 6.58 -8.30 15.49
N GLU A 225 6.32 -7.04 15.81
CA GLU A 225 7.00 -6.32 16.87
C GLU A 225 5.98 -5.62 17.77
N ARG A 226 6.33 -5.41 19.04
CA ARG A 226 5.56 -4.55 19.93
C ARG A 226 6.04 -3.12 19.73
N ILE A 227 5.13 -2.24 19.32
CA ILE A 227 5.42 -0.81 19.16
C ILE A 227 4.84 -0.09 20.36
N GLU A 228 5.71 0.44 21.22
CA GLU A 228 5.26 1.24 22.34
C GLU A 228 4.73 2.61 21.85
N PRO A 229 3.57 3.05 22.35
CA PRO A 229 3.09 4.40 22.11
C PRO A 229 4.13 5.43 22.56
N LEU A 230 4.23 6.53 21.83
CA LEU A 230 5.07 7.64 22.27
C LEU A 230 4.42 8.36 23.46
N PRO A 231 5.20 9.05 24.31
CA PRO A 231 4.65 9.93 25.34
C PRO A 231 3.65 10.92 24.75
N THR A 232 2.59 11.22 25.51
CA THR A 232 1.57 12.19 25.10
C THR A 232 2.22 13.56 24.94
N VAL A 233 1.90 14.24 23.84
CA VAL A 233 2.39 15.61 23.60
C VAL A 233 1.32 16.60 23.97
N PHE A 234 1.62 17.48 24.92
CA PHE A 234 0.74 18.55 25.37
C PHE A 234 1.24 19.92 24.89
N LEU A 235 0.37 20.91 24.90
CA LEU A 235 0.79 22.31 24.77
C LEU A 235 1.64 22.73 25.99
N PRO A 236 2.61 23.63 25.81
CA PRO A 236 3.40 24.15 26.93
C PRO A 236 2.50 24.74 28.03
N GLY A 237 2.76 24.37 29.29
CA GLY A 237 2.04 24.90 30.45
C GLY A 237 0.61 24.37 30.65
N GLY A 238 0.18 23.36 29.88
CA GLY A 238 -1.19 22.85 29.96
C GLY A 238 -1.32 21.32 29.86
N ARG A 239 -2.55 20.85 29.92
CA ARG A 239 -2.94 19.43 29.68
C ARG A 239 -3.66 19.22 28.35
N GLU A 240 -3.72 20.25 27.52
CA GLU A 240 -4.34 20.15 26.20
C GLU A 240 -3.40 19.44 25.22
N PRO A 241 -3.87 18.41 24.48
CA PRO A 241 -3.03 17.72 23.52
C PRO A 241 -2.59 18.66 22.39
N ARG A 242 -1.29 18.62 22.04
CA ARG A 242 -0.77 19.40 20.92
C ARG A 242 -1.36 18.88 19.61
N ALA A 243 -1.99 19.77 18.86
CA ALA A 243 -2.62 19.47 17.59
C ALA A 243 -2.03 20.29 16.47
N VAL A 244 -1.92 19.68 15.28
CA VAL A 244 -1.48 20.35 14.06
C VAL A 244 -2.50 20.17 12.94
N GLY A 245 -2.88 21.27 12.31
CA GLY A 245 -3.64 21.28 11.07
C GLY A 245 -2.70 21.21 9.87
N ILE A 246 -3.04 20.36 8.91
CA ILE A 246 -2.20 20.04 7.75
C ILE A 246 -3.04 20.34 6.50
N ASP A 247 -2.84 21.51 5.92
CA ASP A 247 -3.37 21.84 4.60
C ASP A 247 -2.42 21.28 3.52
N VAL A 248 -2.95 20.54 2.55
CA VAL A 248 -2.12 19.89 1.52
C VAL A 248 -2.39 20.51 0.16
N GLY A 249 -1.30 20.92 -0.51
CA GLY A 249 -1.39 21.73 -1.73
C GLY A 249 -0.43 21.32 -2.83
N LEU A 250 -0.46 22.10 -3.92
CA LEU A 250 0.50 22.01 -5.03
C LEU A 250 1.50 23.17 -5.03
N ALA A 251 1.18 24.28 -4.35
CA ALA A 251 2.09 25.40 -4.14
C ALA A 251 3.15 24.98 -3.11
N ALA A 252 2.75 24.81 -1.86
CA ALA A 252 3.47 23.98 -0.88
C ALA A 252 2.86 22.57 -0.85
N LEU A 253 3.66 21.55 -0.54
CA LEU A 253 3.15 20.20 -0.35
C LEU A 253 2.26 20.12 0.89
N VAL A 254 2.70 20.76 1.97
CA VAL A 254 2.02 20.88 3.26
C VAL A 254 2.22 22.29 3.79
N THR A 255 1.14 22.90 4.27
CA THR A 255 1.15 24.11 5.11
C THR A 255 0.59 23.75 6.48
N LEU A 256 1.29 24.16 7.54
CA LEU A 256 0.88 23.95 8.93
C LEU A 256 0.25 25.21 9.51
N ASN A 257 -0.54 25.04 10.57
CA ASN A 257 -1.19 26.15 11.27
C ASN A 257 -0.22 27.07 12.03
N ASP A 258 1.05 26.69 12.20
CA ASP A 258 2.10 27.54 12.78
C ASP A 258 2.85 28.38 11.72
N GLY A 259 2.39 28.36 10.47
CA GLY A 259 3.04 29.07 9.36
C GLY A 259 4.11 28.26 8.63
N THR A 260 4.51 27.10 9.14
CA THR A 260 5.51 26.23 8.49
C THR A 260 4.98 25.73 7.15
N LYS A 261 5.73 25.98 6.07
CA LYS A 261 5.43 25.48 4.72
C LYS A 261 6.51 24.50 4.25
N VAL A 262 6.11 23.29 3.91
CA VAL A 262 6.99 22.27 3.32
C VAL A 262 6.82 22.32 1.81
N ASP A 263 7.88 22.74 1.10
CA ASP A 263 7.82 22.90 -0.36
C ASP A 263 7.59 21.56 -1.07
N HIS A 264 6.93 21.66 -2.23
CA HIS A 264 6.76 20.53 -3.12
C HIS A 264 8.05 20.36 -3.95
N PRO A 265 8.73 19.20 -3.90
CA PRO A 265 10.03 19.03 -4.57
C PRO A 265 9.93 19.02 -6.11
N ARG A 266 8.71 18.88 -6.64
CA ARG A 266 8.36 18.95 -8.08
C ARG A 266 9.29 18.07 -8.92
N LEU A 267 9.61 16.88 -8.41
CA LEU A 267 10.62 15.98 -8.96
C LEU A 267 10.29 15.58 -10.40
N LEU A 268 9.02 15.33 -10.72
CA LEU A 268 8.63 15.03 -12.10
C LEU A 268 8.92 16.20 -13.03
N ARG A 269 8.70 17.44 -12.59
CA ARG A 269 9.02 18.65 -13.36
C ARG A 269 10.54 18.82 -13.52
N LYS A 270 11.31 18.58 -12.46
CA LYS A 270 12.78 18.63 -12.47
C LYS A 270 13.38 17.69 -13.52
N TYR A 271 12.88 16.45 -13.59
CA TYR A 271 13.39 15.44 -14.52
C TYR A 271 12.59 15.33 -15.83
N GLU A 272 11.60 16.20 -16.08
CA GLU A 272 10.69 16.10 -17.24
C GLU A 272 11.45 16.17 -18.57
N LYS A 273 12.37 17.14 -18.71
CA LYS A 273 13.15 17.33 -19.95
C LYS A 273 13.99 16.10 -20.27
N GLU A 274 14.64 15.52 -19.25
CA GLU A 274 15.45 14.32 -19.42
C GLU A 274 14.58 13.10 -19.76
N LEU A 275 13.50 12.88 -19.02
CA LEU A 275 12.54 11.81 -19.29
C LEU A 275 12.01 11.88 -20.72
N ALA A 276 11.60 13.08 -21.17
CA ALA A 276 11.10 13.29 -22.53
C ALA A 276 12.17 12.99 -23.59
N LYS A 277 13.42 13.42 -23.37
CA LYS A 277 14.55 13.13 -24.27
C LYS A 277 14.76 11.61 -24.42
N VAL A 278 14.85 10.89 -23.30
CA VAL A 278 15.10 9.44 -23.31
C VAL A 278 13.89 8.68 -23.89
N GLN A 279 12.66 9.10 -23.60
CA GLN A 279 11.44 8.50 -24.14
C GLN A 279 11.31 8.70 -25.67
N ARG A 280 11.62 9.88 -26.20
CA ARG A 280 11.67 10.11 -27.65
C ARG A 280 12.75 9.24 -28.31
N GLY A 281 13.93 9.17 -27.70
CA GLY A 281 15.01 8.29 -28.14
C GLY A 281 14.64 6.81 -28.12
N LEU A 282 13.88 6.37 -27.11
CA LEU A 282 13.35 5.01 -27.03
C LEU A 282 12.41 4.69 -28.19
N HIS A 283 11.50 5.61 -28.54
CA HIS A 283 10.50 5.40 -29.58
C HIS A 283 11.14 5.13 -30.95
N ARG A 284 12.21 5.86 -31.27
CA ARG A 284 12.98 5.72 -32.52
C ARG A 284 13.81 4.43 -32.63
N LYS A 285 14.00 3.68 -31.53
CA LYS A 285 14.85 2.48 -31.53
C LYS A 285 14.07 1.21 -31.88
N LYS A 286 14.65 0.35 -32.71
CA LYS A 286 14.09 -0.96 -33.12
C LYS A 286 13.62 -1.77 -31.91
N LYS A 287 12.37 -2.26 -31.98
CA LYS A 287 11.78 -3.13 -30.95
C LYS A 287 12.66 -4.37 -30.78
N GLY A 288 12.96 -4.75 -29.53
CA GLY A 288 13.83 -5.88 -29.22
C GLY A 288 15.34 -5.59 -29.21
N SER A 289 15.81 -4.48 -29.79
CA SER A 289 17.25 -4.18 -29.80
C SER A 289 17.83 -3.93 -28.41
N ALA A 290 19.11 -4.29 -28.20
CA ALA A 290 19.86 -4.01 -26.98
C ALA A 290 19.85 -2.51 -26.62
N ASN A 291 19.97 -1.64 -27.63
CA ASN A 291 19.91 -0.19 -27.46
C ASN A 291 18.54 0.30 -26.95
N ARG A 292 17.45 -0.33 -27.39
CA ARG A 292 16.12 -0.06 -26.82
C ARG A 292 16.04 -0.55 -25.37
N GLY A 293 16.65 -1.69 -25.05
CA GLY A 293 16.81 -2.18 -23.68
C GLY A 293 17.48 -1.17 -22.76
N LYS A 294 18.67 -0.68 -23.14
CA LYS A 294 19.43 0.35 -22.41
C LYS A 294 18.59 1.62 -22.16
N ALA A 295 17.84 2.09 -23.17
CA ALA A 295 16.97 3.26 -23.02
C ALA A 295 15.80 3.02 -22.03
N ARG A 296 15.18 1.83 -22.06
CA ARG A 296 14.13 1.47 -21.09
C ARG A 296 14.67 1.44 -19.66
N GLU A 297 15.87 0.91 -19.48
CA GLU A 297 16.51 0.85 -18.17
C GLU A 297 16.83 2.25 -17.64
N ARG A 298 17.35 3.15 -18.49
CA ARG A 298 17.58 4.55 -18.11
C ARG A 298 16.29 5.24 -17.66
N ILE A 299 15.19 5.06 -18.40
CA ILE A 299 13.87 5.59 -17.99
C ILE A 299 13.45 5.03 -16.63
N ALA A 300 13.64 3.72 -16.43
CA ALA A 300 13.28 3.08 -15.17
C ALA A 300 14.12 3.57 -13.99
N ARG A 301 15.42 3.82 -14.18
CA ARG A 301 16.31 4.42 -13.17
C ARG A 301 15.87 5.83 -12.78
N LEU A 302 15.47 6.67 -13.75
CA LEU A 302 14.93 8.00 -13.46
C LEU A 302 13.62 7.93 -12.65
N TYR A 303 12.67 7.08 -13.03
CA TYR A 303 11.45 6.90 -12.24
C TYR A 303 11.72 6.32 -10.85
N ALA A 304 12.70 5.43 -10.74
CA ALA A 304 13.12 4.88 -9.45
C ALA A 304 13.68 5.98 -8.53
N LEU A 305 14.56 6.85 -9.05
CA LEU A 305 15.09 8.01 -8.32
C LEU A 305 13.95 8.92 -7.82
N ILE A 306 13.06 9.33 -8.71
CA ILE A 306 11.92 10.20 -8.37
C ILE A 306 11.05 9.56 -7.29
N SER A 307 10.75 8.27 -7.42
CA SER A 307 9.94 7.56 -6.43
C SER A 307 10.64 7.39 -5.08
N ASP A 308 11.96 7.25 -5.06
CA ASP A 308 12.73 7.05 -3.83
C ASP A 308 12.89 8.36 -3.06
N VAL A 309 13.25 9.45 -3.74
CA VAL A 309 13.34 10.78 -3.11
C VAL A 309 11.99 11.21 -2.55
N ARG A 310 10.91 11.02 -3.32
CA ARG A 310 9.55 11.34 -2.84
C ARG A 310 9.19 10.53 -1.60
N ARG A 311 9.47 9.22 -1.61
CA ARG A 311 9.14 8.33 -0.49
C ARG A 311 9.91 8.73 0.77
N ASP A 312 11.20 9.04 0.63
CA ASP A 312 12.06 9.44 1.74
C ASP A 312 11.58 10.76 2.38
N MET A 313 11.34 11.78 1.56
CA MET A 313 10.82 13.07 2.02
C MET A 313 9.47 12.93 2.76
N LEU A 314 8.52 12.16 2.19
CA LEU A 314 7.24 11.92 2.85
C LEU A 314 7.40 11.14 4.16
N ASP A 315 8.30 10.15 4.20
CA ASP A 315 8.52 9.38 5.41
C ASP A 315 9.12 10.23 6.52
N GLN A 316 10.11 11.09 6.21
CA GLN A 316 10.69 12.04 7.14
C GLN A 316 9.64 13.04 7.66
N LEU A 317 8.88 13.66 6.75
CA LEU A 317 7.84 14.62 7.10
C LEU A 317 6.78 14.01 8.03
N THR A 318 6.23 12.85 7.66
CA THR A 318 5.19 12.20 8.46
C THR A 318 5.72 11.67 9.79
N THR A 319 6.97 11.21 9.85
CA THR A 319 7.61 10.84 11.12
C THR A 319 7.76 12.04 12.04
N ARG A 320 8.23 13.18 11.51
CA ARG A 320 8.36 14.43 12.26
C ARG A 320 7.02 14.87 12.85
N LEU A 321 6.00 15.00 11.99
CA LEU A 321 4.66 15.45 12.41
C LEU A 321 4.05 14.56 13.51
N VAL A 322 4.19 13.23 13.40
CA VAL A 322 3.62 12.28 14.37
C VAL A 322 4.40 12.25 15.68
N ARG A 323 5.70 12.54 15.67
CA ARG A 323 6.50 12.66 16.91
C ARG A 323 6.16 13.93 17.66
N GLU A 324 6.02 15.02 16.94
CA GLU A 324 5.82 16.37 17.49
C GLU A 324 4.38 16.66 17.93
N ASN A 325 3.38 15.88 17.51
CA ASN A 325 1.97 16.19 17.75
C ASN A 325 1.20 14.98 18.29
N GLN A 326 0.22 15.26 19.16
CA GLN A 326 -0.70 14.25 19.67
C GLN A 326 -1.89 14.04 18.74
N VAL A 327 -2.37 15.12 18.11
CA VAL A 327 -3.48 15.10 17.15
C VAL A 327 -3.01 15.72 15.82
N LEU A 328 -3.28 15.02 14.72
CA LEU A 328 -2.94 15.48 13.38
C LEU A 328 -4.24 15.62 12.59
N VAL A 329 -4.45 16.76 11.94
CA VAL A 329 -5.71 17.04 11.25
C VAL A 329 -5.47 17.29 9.77
N VAL A 330 -6.24 16.62 8.92
CA VAL A 330 -6.18 16.73 7.45
C VAL A 330 -7.60 16.81 6.89
N GLU A 331 -7.73 17.39 5.69
CA GLU A 331 -8.98 17.34 4.91
C GLU A 331 -9.17 15.97 4.22
N ASP A 332 -10.41 15.51 4.09
CA ASP A 332 -10.76 14.39 3.22
C ASP A 332 -10.68 14.75 1.72
N LEU A 333 -9.52 14.55 1.11
CA LEU A 333 -9.39 14.78 -0.33
C LEU A 333 -9.94 13.64 -1.19
N ALA A 334 -10.82 14.00 -2.13
CA ALA A 334 -11.32 13.12 -3.19
C ALA A 334 -10.28 12.86 -4.29
N ILE A 335 -9.08 12.39 -3.94
CA ILE A 335 -7.91 12.25 -4.83
C ILE A 335 -8.24 11.48 -6.12
N MET A 336 -9.02 10.40 -6.02
CA MET A 336 -9.41 9.61 -7.18
C MET A 336 -10.29 10.40 -8.16
N ASN A 337 -11.16 11.28 -7.66
CA ASN A 337 -11.95 12.19 -8.49
C ASN A 337 -11.05 13.25 -9.13
N LEU A 338 -10.11 13.81 -8.37
CA LEU A 338 -9.12 14.76 -8.88
C LEU A 338 -8.18 14.17 -9.94
N LEU A 339 -8.02 12.85 -10.00
CA LEU A 339 -7.21 12.16 -11.02
C LEU A 339 -8.02 11.69 -12.24
N ARG A 340 -9.35 11.90 -12.26
CA ARG A 340 -10.16 11.51 -13.42
C ARG A 340 -9.67 12.23 -14.70
N PRO A 341 -9.49 11.50 -15.82
CA PRO A 341 -9.22 12.12 -17.10
C PRO A 341 -10.37 13.03 -17.54
N ALA A 342 -10.06 14.13 -18.23
CA ALA A 342 -11.06 14.95 -18.91
C ALA A 342 -11.09 14.62 -20.41
N VAL A 343 -12.27 14.76 -21.01
CA VAL A 343 -12.52 14.65 -22.46
C VAL A 343 -12.75 16.05 -23.03
N GLY A 344 -12.34 16.29 -24.27
CA GLY A 344 -12.58 17.57 -24.96
C GLY A 344 -11.64 18.72 -24.57
N ARG A 345 -12.16 19.96 -24.64
CA ARG A 345 -11.42 21.20 -24.39
C ARG A 345 -10.91 21.23 -22.95
N GLY A 346 -9.63 21.51 -22.74
CA GLY A 346 -9.00 21.52 -21.40
C GLY A 346 -8.32 20.21 -20.97
N ARG A 347 -8.38 19.13 -21.77
CA ARG A 347 -7.70 17.85 -21.49
C ARG A 347 -6.21 17.99 -21.16
N ARG A 348 -5.47 18.85 -21.89
CA ARG A 348 -4.03 19.08 -21.64
C ARG A 348 -3.78 19.71 -20.26
N ARG A 349 -4.54 20.74 -19.89
CA ARG A 349 -4.46 21.39 -18.57
C ARG A 349 -4.79 20.39 -17.46
N LYS A 350 -5.86 19.59 -17.63
CA LYS A 350 -6.22 18.53 -16.68
C LYS A 350 -5.13 17.46 -16.54
N ALA A 351 -4.51 17.04 -17.64
CA ALA A 351 -3.41 16.09 -17.61
C ALA A 351 -2.18 16.65 -16.89
N ALA A 352 -1.86 17.93 -17.07
CA ALA A 352 -0.81 18.61 -16.33
C ALA A 352 -1.11 18.63 -14.82
N LEU A 353 -2.32 19.04 -14.43
CA LEU A 353 -2.76 19.02 -13.04
C LEU A 353 -2.67 17.62 -12.41
N SER A 354 -3.14 16.61 -13.14
CA SER A 354 -3.10 15.22 -12.66
C SER A 354 -1.66 14.74 -12.45
N ARG A 355 -0.71 15.16 -13.30
CA ARG A 355 0.72 14.88 -13.11
C ARG A 355 1.27 15.53 -11.84
N SER A 356 0.91 16.79 -11.58
CA SER A 356 1.32 17.48 -10.34
C SER A 356 0.77 16.79 -9.09
N ILE A 357 -0.52 16.39 -9.10
CA ILE A 357 -1.14 15.66 -7.98
C ILE A 357 -0.44 14.30 -7.75
N MET A 358 -0.12 13.57 -8.82
CA MET A 358 0.64 12.32 -8.71
C MET A 358 2.07 12.54 -8.21
N ASP A 359 2.66 13.71 -8.46
CA ASP A 359 3.97 14.08 -7.94
C ASP A 359 3.93 14.42 -6.45
N ALA A 360 2.85 15.05 -5.99
CA ALA A 360 2.62 15.38 -4.58
C ALA A 360 2.38 14.14 -3.73
N ALA A 361 1.76 13.11 -4.31
CA ALA A 361 1.49 11.83 -3.66
C ALA A 361 0.76 11.96 -2.30
N TRP A 362 -0.25 12.85 -2.23
CA TRP A 362 -1.08 13.05 -1.04
C TRP A 362 -1.69 11.75 -0.49
N GLY A 363 -2.05 10.80 -1.37
CA GLY A 363 -2.56 9.51 -0.94
C GLY A 363 -1.53 8.68 -0.16
N GLU A 364 -0.25 8.79 -0.50
CA GLU A 364 0.84 8.16 0.24
C GLU A 364 1.12 8.90 1.55
N LEU A 365 1.12 10.23 1.55
CA LEU A 365 1.22 11.05 2.76
C LEU A 365 0.15 10.61 3.79
N LEU A 366 -1.12 10.57 3.37
CA LEU A 366 -2.23 10.20 4.23
C LEU A 366 -2.17 8.72 4.68
N ARG A 367 -1.72 7.82 3.80
CA ARG A 367 -1.47 6.42 4.16
C ARG A 367 -0.40 6.31 5.25
N GLN A 368 0.67 7.10 5.14
CA GLN A 368 1.76 7.13 6.12
C GLN A 368 1.33 7.70 7.46
N LEU A 369 0.62 8.83 7.47
CA LEU A 369 0.05 9.40 8.69
C LEU A 369 -0.86 8.39 9.40
N ARG A 370 -1.76 7.70 8.67
CA ARG A 370 -2.66 6.70 9.25
C ARG A 370 -1.91 5.60 10.00
N TYR A 371 -0.95 4.94 9.36
CA TYR A 371 -0.27 3.83 10.05
C TYR A 371 0.66 4.32 11.17
N LYS A 372 1.31 5.48 11.02
CA LYS A 372 2.20 6.03 12.05
C LYS A 372 1.42 6.52 13.27
N CYS A 373 0.24 7.12 13.09
CA CYS A 373 -0.64 7.48 14.19
C CYS A 373 -1.07 6.23 14.98
N GLY A 374 -1.47 5.17 14.27
CA GLY A 374 -1.79 3.89 14.90
C GLY A 374 -0.61 3.23 15.62
N TRP A 375 0.62 3.38 15.11
CA TRP A 375 1.83 2.87 15.76
C TRP A 375 2.18 3.62 17.04
N TYR A 376 2.11 4.95 17.01
CA TYR A 376 2.66 5.79 18.07
C TYR A 376 1.62 6.34 19.03
N GLY A 377 0.38 5.82 18.98
CA GLY A 377 -0.72 6.27 19.85
C GLY A 377 -1.12 7.73 19.60
N ARG A 378 -1.07 8.17 18.33
CA ARG A 378 -1.60 9.47 17.91
C ARG A 378 -2.98 9.31 17.27
N THR A 379 -3.71 10.41 17.17
CA THR A 379 -5.00 10.44 16.48
C THR A 379 -4.90 11.27 15.22
N LEU A 380 -5.23 10.65 14.08
CA LEU A 380 -5.43 11.35 12.81
C LEU A 380 -6.91 11.70 12.65
N VAL A 381 -7.24 12.98 12.65
CA VAL A 381 -8.59 13.47 12.37
C VAL A 381 -8.69 13.86 10.90
N ILE A 382 -9.71 13.34 10.23
CA ILE A 382 -10.00 13.60 8.83
C ILE A 382 -11.29 14.41 8.78
N VAL A 383 -11.13 15.71 8.53
CA VAL A 383 -12.22 16.68 8.44
C VAL A 383 -12.97 16.50 7.12
N ASP A 384 -14.26 16.78 7.15
CA ASP A 384 -15.10 16.71 5.96
C ASP A 384 -14.60 17.65 4.85
N ARG A 385 -14.67 17.18 3.61
CA ARG A 385 -14.16 17.91 2.43
C ARG A 385 -14.92 19.18 2.09
N PHE A 386 -16.14 19.34 2.60
CA PHE A 386 -16.98 20.51 2.37
C PHE A 386 -16.82 21.54 3.49
N PHE A 387 -16.04 21.23 4.53
CA PHE A 387 -15.67 22.19 5.56
C PHE A 387 -14.92 23.38 4.91
N PRO A 388 -15.39 24.63 5.10
CA PRO A 388 -14.89 25.78 4.35
C PRO A 388 -13.56 26.33 4.92
N SER A 389 -12.57 25.48 5.13
CA SER A 389 -11.27 25.81 5.78
C SER A 389 -10.60 27.05 5.17
N THR A 390 -10.58 27.17 3.85
CA THR A 390 -9.92 28.28 3.13
C THR A 390 -10.71 29.59 3.13
N ARG A 391 -12.01 29.56 3.47
CA ARG A 391 -12.92 30.73 3.37
C ARG A 391 -13.48 31.17 4.72
N ARG A 392 -13.25 30.39 5.77
CA ARG A 392 -13.59 30.73 7.15
C ARG A 392 -12.44 31.55 7.73
N CYS A 393 -12.73 32.64 8.41
CA CYS A 393 -11.74 33.37 9.20
C CYS A 393 -11.38 32.55 10.44
N SER A 394 -10.09 32.31 10.69
CA SER A 394 -9.65 31.63 11.92
C SER A 394 -9.96 32.43 13.18
N ASP A 395 -10.05 33.76 13.07
CA ASP A 395 -10.09 34.66 14.23
C ASP A 395 -11.53 34.94 14.68
N CYS A 396 -12.44 35.22 13.73
CA CYS A 396 -13.85 35.49 14.03
C CYS A 396 -14.82 34.41 13.55
N HIS A 397 -14.33 33.37 12.87
CA HIS A 397 -15.12 32.23 12.39
C HIS A 397 -16.18 32.51 11.33
N THR A 398 -16.33 33.76 10.87
CA THR A 398 -17.22 34.09 9.76
C THR A 398 -16.76 33.42 8.47
N LYS A 399 -17.73 32.87 7.73
CA LYS A 399 -17.51 32.28 6.41
C LYS A 399 -17.64 33.36 5.35
N GLY A 400 -16.52 33.70 4.72
CA GLY A 400 -16.46 34.60 3.58
C GLY A 400 -16.96 33.99 2.27
N SER A 401 -16.92 34.81 1.23
CA SER A 401 -17.26 34.44 -0.15
C SER A 401 -16.27 33.43 -0.75
N SER A 402 -16.59 32.89 -1.93
CA SER A 402 -15.67 32.01 -2.65
C SER A 402 -14.40 32.74 -3.07
N LEU A 403 -13.24 32.27 -2.59
CA LEU A 403 -11.94 32.77 -3.01
C LEU A 403 -11.42 32.02 -4.24
N ASP A 404 -10.96 32.75 -5.25
CA ASP A 404 -10.26 32.17 -6.40
C ASP A 404 -8.97 31.47 -5.95
N VAL A 405 -8.54 30.41 -6.65
CA VAL A 405 -7.34 29.61 -6.31
C VAL A 405 -6.03 30.44 -6.35
N SER A 406 -6.02 31.54 -7.10
CA SER A 406 -4.88 32.46 -7.19
C SER A 406 -4.71 33.36 -5.96
N VAL A 407 -5.77 33.59 -5.19
CA VAL A 407 -5.72 34.39 -3.97
C VAL A 407 -4.86 33.67 -2.93
N ARG A 408 -3.81 34.36 -2.47
CA ARG A 408 -2.86 33.86 -1.45
C ARG A 408 -3.02 34.57 -0.12
N GLU A 409 -3.40 35.84 -0.14
CA GLU A 409 -3.67 36.63 1.04
C GLU A 409 -5.05 37.28 0.90
N TRP A 410 -5.78 37.40 2.00
CA TRP A 410 -7.08 38.05 2.04
C TRP A 410 -7.33 38.69 3.40
N THR A 411 -8.17 39.71 3.43
CA THR A 411 -8.59 40.40 4.66
C THR A 411 -10.02 39.99 5.00
N CYS A 412 -10.28 39.62 6.25
CA CYS A 412 -11.62 39.32 6.71
C CYS A 412 -12.48 40.59 6.74
N ALA A 413 -13.64 40.55 6.07
CA ALA A 413 -14.55 41.69 6.01
C ALA A 413 -15.21 42.02 7.36
N GLU A 414 -15.32 41.04 8.27
CA GLU A 414 -15.98 41.25 9.58
C GLU A 414 -15.02 41.76 10.65
N CYS A 415 -13.85 41.14 10.80
CA CYS A 415 -12.91 41.46 11.89
C CYS A 415 -11.63 42.16 11.43
N GLY A 416 -11.43 42.35 10.12
CA GLY A 416 -10.24 43.01 9.57
C GLY A 416 -8.94 42.19 9.61
N ALA A 417 -8.97 40.95 10.10
CA ALA A 417 -7.79 40.09 10.16
C ALA A 417 -7.22 39.80 8.76
N VAL A 418 -5.90 39.87 8.62
CA VAL A 418 -5.19 39.54 7.37
C VAL A 418 -4.67 38.11 7.45
N HIS A 419 -5.00 37.31 6.45
CA HIS A 419 -4.69 35.88 6.43
C HIS A 419 -3.88 35.49 5.20
N ASP A 420 -2.78 34.74 5.42
CA ASP A 420 -2.31 33.79 4.42
C ASP A 420 -3.34 32.67 4.31
N ARG A 421 -3.83 32.43 3.09
CA ARG A 421 -4.92 31.49 2.82
C ARG A 421 -4.62 30.08 3.31
N ASP A 422 -3.42 29.58 3.03
CA ASP A 422 -3.05 28.18 3.29
C ASP A 422 -2.81 27.99 4.81
N VAL A 423 -2.22 28.98 5.48
CA VAL A 423 -2.05 28.98 6.95
C VAL A 423 -3.39 29.08 7.68
N ASN A 424 -4.29 29.98 7.24
CA ASN A 424 -5.64 30.09 7.78
C ASN A 424 -6.44 28.81 7.54
N ALA A 425 -6.29 28.16 6.38
CA ALA A 425 -6.92 26.86 6.13
C ALA A 425 -6.42 25.79 7.11
N ALA A 426 -5.11 25.72 7.33
CA ALA A 426 -4.53 24.81 8.31
C ALA A 426 -5.01 25.10 9.74
N GLN A 427 -5.13 26.38 10.14
CA GLN A 427 -5.66 26.77 11.45
C GLN A 427 -7.13 26.35 11.61
N ASN A 428 -8.00 26.66 10.64
CA ASN A 428 -9.40 26.22 10.67
C ASN A 428 -9.54 24.69 10.70
N LEU A 429 -8.69 23.96 9.95
CA LEU A 429 -8.65 22.49 10.02
C LEU A 429 -8.28 22.01 11.43
N ARG A 430 -7.22 22.56 12.03
CA ARG A 430 -6.82 22.22 13.40
C ARG A 430 -7.99 22.39 14.37
N ASP A 431 -8.67 23.52 14.32
CA ASP A 431 -9.75 23.86 15.26
C ASP A 431 -10.96 22.93 15.10
N GLU A 432 -11.39 22.67 13.86
CA GLU A 432 -12.47 21.72 13.59
C GLU A 432 -12.08 20.29 13.96
N GLY A 433 -10.84 19.88 13.65
CA GLY A 433 -10.34 18.57 14.05
C GLY A 433 -10.27 18.38 15.56
N MET A 434 -9.90 19.44 16.29
CA MET A 434 -9.89 19.43 17.75
C MET A 434 -11.31 19.39 18.33
N ARG A 435 -12.27 20.08 17.71
CA ARG A 435 -13.69 19.95 18.08
C ARG A 435 -14.17 18.50 17.95
N LEU A 436 -13.89 17.85 16.81
CA LEU A 436 -14.23 16.44 16.57
C LEU A 436 -13.50 15.49 17.55
N TYR A 437 -12.22 15.74 17.79
CA TYR A 437 -11.42 14.97 18.73
C TYR A 437 -12.00 15.03 20.15
N ARG A 438 -12.33 16.24 20.62
CA ARG A 438 -12.91 16.44 21.97
C ARG A 438 -14.25 15.73 22.10
N LEU A 439 -15.11 15.82 21.09
CA LEU A 439 -16.41 15.14 21.09
C LEU A 439 -16.27 13.63 21.25
N VAL A 440 -15.36 13.01 20.50
CA VAL A 440 -15.08 11.58 20.61
C VAL A 440 -14.43 11.26 21.96
N ALA A 441 -13.46 12.06 22.40
CA ALA A 441 -12.76 11.84 23.67
C ALA A 441 -13.71 11.92 24.88
N SER A 442 -14.68 12.85 24.87
CA SER A 442 -15.68 12.98 25.93
C SER A 442 -16.72 11.88 25.94
N ALA A 443 -16.97 11.22 24.81
CA ALA A 443 -17.91 10.11 24.72
C ALA A 443 -17.32 8.78 25.21
N LEU A 444 -15.99 8.68 25.34
CA LEU A 444 -15.32 7.45 25.73
C LEU A 444 -15.30 7.26 27.26
N PRO A 445 -15.38 6.01 27.76
CA PRO A 445 -15.20 5.71 29.17
C PRO A 445 -13.85 6.21 29.72
N PRO A 446 -13.78 6.55 31.03
CA PRO A 446 -12.54 6.97 31.68
C PRO A 446 -11.38 6.00 31.43
N GLY A 447 -10.22 6.54 31.06
CA GLY A 447 -9.01 5.75 30.78
C GLY A 447 -8.93 5.16 29.36
N ARG A 448 -9.99 5.24 28.55
CA ARG A 448 -9.97 4.78 27.15
C ARG A 448 -9.36 5.86 26.26
N ARG A 449 -8.42 5.46 25.40
CA ARG A 449 -7.78 6.37 24.43
C ARG A 449 -8.67 6.56 23.20
N PRO A 450 -8.68 7.77 22.60
CA PRO A 450 -9.33 7.98 21.31
C PRO A 450 -8.78 7.05 20.22
N PRO A 451 -9.61 6.70 19.21
CA PRO A 451 -9.15 5.87 18.11
C PRO A 451 -8.02 6.56 17.34
N SER A 452 -7.19 5.75 16.68
CA SER A 452 -6.06 6.26 15.88
C SER A 452 -6.49 7.07 14.65
N VAL A 453 -7.75 6.90 14.21
CA VAL A 453 -8.36 7.65 13.11
C VAL A 453 -9.77 8.05 13.51
N ILE A 454 -10.10 9.33 13.35
CA ILE A 454 -11.45 9.87 13.43
C ILE A 454 -11.78 10.45 12.05
N LYS A 455 -12.85 10.02 11.40
CA LYS A 455 -13.33 10.66 10.17
C LYS A 455 -14.66 11.35 10.44
N ALA A 456 -14.78 12.61 10.01
CA ALA A 456 -16.02 13.36 10.16
C ALA A 456 -17.22 12.64 9.53
N SER A 457 -17.02 11.98 8.38
CA SER A 457 -18.07 11.22 7.68
C SER A 457 -18.53 9.94 8.40
N GLU A 458 -17.74 9.45 9.37
CA GLU A 458 -18.00 8.22 10.13
C GLU A 458 -18.26 8.55 11.62
N LEU A 459 -18.48 9.82 11.95
CA LEU A 459 -18.53 10.29 13.33
C LEU A 459 -19.69 9.68 14.12
N ALA A 460 -20.86 9.51 13.50
CA ALA A 460 -22.00 8.86 14.14
C ALA A 460 -21.66 7.41 14.56
N ASP A 461 -21.03 6.64 13.67
CA ASP A 461 -20.61 5.27 13.96
C ASP A 461 -19.53 5.22 15.06
N VAL A 462 -18.60 6.18 15.05
CA VAL A 462 -17.55 6.28 16.08
C VAL A 462 -18.14 6.61 17.44
N LEU A 463 -19.13 7.50 17.52
CA LEU A 463 -19.79 7.87 18.78
C LEU A 463 -20.70 6.74 19.29
N LEU A 464 -21.35 5.99 18.41
CA LEU A 464 -22.13 4.81 18.79
C LEU A 464 -21.27 3.66 19.32
N ALA A 465 -20.01 3.56 18.88
CA ALA A 465 -19.06 2.53 19.32
C ALA A 465 -18.19 2.95 20.52
N ALA A 466 -18.16 4.25 20.83
CA ALA A 466 -17.45 4.84 21.96
C ALA A 466 -18.15 4.45 23.26
#